data_AF-A0A074KX57-F1
#
_entry.id   AF-A0A074KX57-F1
#
_cell.length_a   1.000
_cell.length_b   1.000
_cell.length_c   1.000
_cell.angle_alpha   90.00
_cell.angle_beta   90.00
_cell.angle_gamma   90.00
#
_symmetry.space_group_name_H-M   'P 1'
#
loop_
_entity.id
_entity.type
_entity.pdbx_description
1 polymer ?
#
loop_
_entity_poly.entity_id
_entity_poly.type
_entity_poly.pdbx_seq_one_letter_code
_entity_poly.pdbx_strand_id
1 'polypeptide(L)'
;MTLFSGIIYAQEKSQKEIKAAQKEEKRIDKQIKAEHKATAQYLENKSKLKKANRELVKDTKRFERQKRRENLSPKDIRGWEADLINQRRKIEKLEADIEKYHQRYGKNISYK
;
A
#
# COMPACT_ATOMS: atom_id res chain seq x y z
N MET A 1 26.72 7.14 -56.57
CA MET A 1 27.02 7.01 -55.12
C MET A 1 25.73 7.17 -54.29
N THR A 2 24.87 6.15 -54.21
CA THR A 2 23.55 6.28 -53.50
C THR A 2 23.09 5.02 -52.76
N LEU A 3 23.71 3.86 -52.95
CA LEU A 3 23.29 2.61 -52.28
C LEU A 3 23.83 2.49 -50.85
N PHE A 4 25.02 3.03 -50.57
CA PHE A 4 25.62 3.00 -49.23
C PHE A 4 24.88 3.90 -48.23
N SER A 5 24.32 5.03 -48.65
CA SER A 5 23.60 5.95 -47.75
C SER A 5 22.23 5.39 -47.30
N GLY A 6 21.54 4.64 -48.17
CA GLY A 6 20.28 3.99 -47.83
C GLY A 6 20.42 2.86 -46.79
N ILE A 7 21.49 2.07 -46.89
CA ILE A 7 21.80 0.98 -45.94
C ILE A 7 22.19 1.55 -44.57
N ILE A 8 23.01 2.61 -44.53
CA ILE A 8 23.39 3.29 -43.29
C ILE A 8 22.16 3.90 -42.60
N TYR A 9 21.27 4.57 -43.34
CA TYR A 9 20.05 5.15 -42.78
C TYR A 9 19.07 4.10 -42.22
N ALA A 10 18.94 2.95 -42.90
CA ALA A 10 18.10 1.83 -42.43
C ALA A 10 18.67 1.18 -41.16
N GLN A 11 19.99 0.99 -41.08
CA GLN A 11 20.67 0.51 -39.88
C GLN A 11 20.56 1.51 -38.71
N GLU A 12 20.67 2.81 -38.97
CA GLU A 12 20.48 3.85 -37.95
C GLU A 12 19.05 3.92 -37.43
N LYS A 13 18.04 3.76 -38.29
CA LYS A 13 16.62 3.65 -37.88
C LYS A 13 16.40 2.42 -36.99
N SER A 14 16.92 1.26 -37.41
CA SER A 14 16.83 0.03 -36.61
C SER A 14 17.50 0.18 -35.25
N GLN A 15 18.67 0.82 -35.15
CA GLN A 15 19.32 1.10 -33.86
C GLN A 15 18.53 2.07 -32.97
N LYS A 16 17.87 3.09 -33.56
CA LYS A 16 16.99 4.01 -32.81
C LYS A 16 15.75 3.30 -32.26
N GLU A 17 15.15 2.40 -33.04
CA GLU A 17 14.01 1.59 -32.62
C GLU A 17 14.40 0.59 -31.53
N ILE A 18 15.56 -0.08 -31.64
CA ILE A 18 16.09 -0.96 -30.59
C ILE A 18 16.33 -0.19 -29.29
N LYS A 19 16.93 1.01 -29.37
CA LYS A 19 17.14 1.87 -28.19
C LYS A 19 15.82 2.36 -27.59
N ALA A 20 14.80 2.63 -28.40
CA ALA A 20 13.48 3.00 -27.92
C ALA A 20 12.79 1.82 -27.21
N ALA A 21 12.82 0.63 -27.81
CA ALA A 21 12.30 -0.60 -27.21
C ALA A 21 12.97 -0.92 -25.87
N GLN A 22 14.31 -0.84 -25.79
CA GLN A 22 15.04 -1.06 -24.53
C GLN A 22 14.71 0.00 -23.45
N LYS A 23 14.45 1.24 -23.84
CA LYS A 23 14.01 2.28 -22.88
C LYS A 23 12.61 1.98 -22.34
N GLU A 24 11.73 1.50 -23.20
CA GLU A 24 10.37 1.14 -22.83
C GLU A 24 10.35 -0.12 -21.95
N GLU A 25 11.12 -1.15 -22.29
CA GLU A 25 11.34 -2.33 -21.45
C GLU A 25 11.82 -1.95 -20.04
N LYS A 26 12.83 -1.06 -19.94
CA LYS A 26 13.28 -0.53 -18.64
C LYS A 26 12.22 0.27 -17.89
N ARG A 27 11.30 0.93 -18.58
CA ARG A 27 10.17 1.65 -17.94
C ARG A 27 9.15 0.66 -17.41
N ILE A 28 8.80 -0.35 -18.19
CA ILE A 28 7.89 -1.43 -17.82
C ILE A 28 8.45 -2.19 -16.61
N ASP A 29 9.74 -2.56 -16.62
CA ASP A 29 10.39 -3.20 -15.48
C ASP A 29 10.33 -2.36 -14.20
N LYS A 30 10.52 -1.04 -14.31
CA LYS A 30 10.40 -0.12 -13.17
C LYS A 30 8.96 -0.05 -12.66
N GLN A 31 7.98 -0.04 -13.56
CA GLN A 31 6.57 -0.06 -13.20
C GLN A 31 6.20 -1.37 -12.49
N ILE A 32 6.58 -2.52 -13.05
CA ILE A 32 6.37 -3.85 -12.45
C ILE A 32 6.98 -3.91 -11.04
N LYS A 33 8.22 -3.47 -10.86
CA LYS A 33 8.86 -3.42 -9.53
C LYS A 33 8.12 -2.52 -8.55
N ALA A 34 7.64 -1.36 -9.00
CA ALA A 34 6.87 -0.44 -8.17
C ALA A 34 5.51 -1.05 -7.77
N GLU A 35 4.82 -1.72 -8.69
CA GLU A 35 3.56 -2.42 -8.45
C GLU A 35 3.73 -3.59 -7.47
N HIS A 36 4.78 -4.41 -7.62
CA HIS A 36 5.08 -5.47 -6.66
C HIS A 36 5.35 -4.91 -5.26
N LYS A 37 6.13 -3.84 -5.14
CA LYS A 37 6.38 -3.19 -3.85
C LYS A 37 5.09 -2.65 -3.23
N ALA A 38 4.24 -2.00 -4.03
CA ALA A 38 2.96 -1.48 -3.57
C ALA A 38 2.04 -2.61 -3.10
N THR A 39 1.99 -3.73 -3.83
CA THR A 39 1.18 -4.90 -3.51
C THR A 39 1.66 -5.60 -2.24
N ALA A 40 2.98 -5.75 -2.06
CA ALA A 40 3.56 -6.28 -0.84
C ALA A 40 3.20 -5.40 0.38
N GLN A 41 3.33 -4.08 0.24
CA GLN A 41 2.95 -3.13 1.30
C GLN A 41 1.45 -3.22 1.63
N TYR A 42 0.60 -3.39 0.63
CA TYR A 42 -0.84 -3.56 0.80
C TYR A 42 -1.18 -4.81 1.62
N LEU A 43 -0.60 -5.97 1.27
CA LEU A 43 -0.82 -7.21 2.01
C LEU A 43 -0.31 -7.11 3.44
N GLU A 44 0.84 -6.47 3.64
CA GLU A 44 1.39 -6.20 4.97
C GLU A 44 0.45 -5.30 5.79
N ASN A 45 -0.05 -4.21 5.20
CA ASN A 45 -0.98 -3.28 5.85
C ASN A 45 -2.30 -3.98 6.22
N LYS A 46 -2.83 -4.86 5.34
CA LYS A 46 -4.01 -5.69 5.66
C LYS A 46 -3.76 -6.61 6.86
N SER A 47 -2.59 -7.24 6.92
CA SER A 47 -2.21 -8.09 8.06
C SER A 47 -2.10 -7.28 9.35
N LYS A 48 -1.43 -6.12 9.30
CA LYS A 48 -1.32 -5.17 10.43
C LYS A 48 -2.68 -4.67 10.89
N LEU A 49 -3.58 -4.34 9.97
CA LEU A 49 -4.95 -3.89 10.28
C LEU A 49 -5.72 -4.98 11.03
N LYS A 50 -5.68 -6.22 10.55
CA LYS A 50 -6.32 -7.35 11.22
C LYS A 50 -5.79 -7.57 12.64
N LYS A 51 -4.47 -7.42 12.83
CA LYS A 51 -3.85 -7.52 14.16
C LYS A 51 -4.27 -6.37 15.07
N ALA A 52 -4.20 -5.13 14.59
CA ALA A 52 -4.59 -3.94 15.34
C ALA A 52 -6.07 -3.99 15.77
N ASN A 53 -6.98 -4.43 14.88
CA ASN A 53 -8.38 -4.62 15.21
C ASN A 53 -8.60 -5.68 16.31
N ARG A 54 -7.83 -6.79 16.27
CA ARG A 54 -7.90 -7.82 17.33
C ARG A 54 -7.41 -7.29 18.67
N GLU A 55 -6.33 -6.50 18.67
CA GLU A 55 -5.79 -5.85 19.86
C GLU A 55 -6.80 -4.86 20.45
N LEU A 56 -7.36 -3.97 19.62
CA LEU A 56 -8.38 -3.01 20.03
C LEU A 56 -9.59 -3.70 20.67
N VAL A 57 -10.09 -4.77 20.08
CA VAL A 57 -11.22 -5.53 20.64
C VAL A 57 -10.86 -6.16 21.99
N LYS A 58 -9.65 -6.71 22.14
CA LYS A 58 -9.19 -7.30 23.40
C LYS A 58 -9.07 -6.24 24.49
N ASP A 59 -8.44 -5.11 24.18
CA ASP A 59 -8.20 -4.04 25.13
C ASP A 59 -9.50 -3.35 25.53
N THR A 60 -10.41 -3.12 24.58
CA THR A 60 -11.77 -2.62 24.88
C THR A 60 -12.51 -3.56 25.82
N LYS A 61 -12.48 -4.88 25.56
CA LYS A 61 -13.12 -5.87 26.45
C LYS A 61 -12.48 -5.91 27.83
N ARG A 62 -11.16 -5.75 27.92
CA ARG A 62 -10.43 -5.72 29.19
C ARG A 62 -10.79 -4.47 29.99
N PHE A 63 -10.80 -3.31 29.34
CA PHE A 63 -11.20 -2.04 29.93
C PHE A 63 -12.63 -2.09 30.47
N GLU A 64 -13.60 -2.55 29.66
CA GLU A 64 -15.00 -2.70 30.09
C GLU A 64 -15.15 -3.64 31.29
N ARG A 65 -14.41 -4.76 31.31
CA ARG A 65 -14.41 -5.68 32.47
C ARG A 65 -13.84 -5.02 33.72
N GLN A 66 -12.77 -4.25 33.60
CA GLN A 66 -12.15 -3.57 34.73
C GLN A 66 -13.03 -2.44 35.27
N LYS A 67 -13.68 -1.69 34.36
CA LYS A 67 -14.65 -0.65 34.69
C LYS A 67 -15.87 -1.20 35.45
N ARG A 68 -16.43 -2.33 34.99
CA ARG A 68 -17.55 -3.02 35.68
C ARG A 68 -17.22 -3.55 37.06
N ARG A 69 -15.95 -3.87 37.31
CA ARG A 69 -15.47 -4.31 38.62
C ARG A 69 -15.14 -3.13 39.54
N GLU A 70 -15.34 -1.90 39.08
CA GLU A 70 -14.95 -0.65 39.77
C GLU A 70 -13.46 -0.62 40.16
N ASN A 71 -12.63 -1.41 39.47
CA ASN A 71 -11.21 -1.59 39.78
C ASN A 71 -10.32 -0.47 39.20
N LEU A 72 -10.89 0.55 38.58
CA LEU A 72 -10.13 1.60 37.89
C LEU A 72 -10.35 2.95 38.54
N SER A 73 -9.24 3.63 38.86
CA SER A 73 -9.30 5.03 39.24
C SER A 73 -9.64 5.91 38.03
N PRO A 74 -10.13 7.14 38.23
CA PRO A 74 -10.33 8.10 37.15
C PRO A 74 -9.06 8.39 36.32
N LYS A 75 -7.87 8.21 36.89
CA LYS A 75 -6.59 8.33 36.17
C LYS A 75 -6.36 7.14 35.24
N ASP A 76 -6.64 5.93 35.72
CA ASP A 76 -6.50 4.72 34.91
C ASP A 76 -7.49 4.73 33.74
N ILE A 77 -8.73 5.16 34.00
CA ILE A 77 -9.75 5.34 32.95
C ILE A 77 -9.23 6.24 31.82
N ARG A 78 -8.66 7.40 32.16
CA ARG A 78 -8.07 8.30 31.16
C ARG A 78 -6.91 7.67 30.40
N GLY A 79 -6.07 6.88 31.07
CA GLY A 79 -4.97 6.15 30.43
C GLY A 79 -5.49 5.15 29.39
N TRP A 80 -6.47 4.33 29.77
CA TRP A 80 -7.12 3.38 28.87
C TRP A 80 -7.80 4.07 27.68
N GLU A 81 -8.52 5.17 27.91
CA GLU A 81 -9.16 5.94 26.83
C GLU A 81 -8.12 6.48 25.84
N ALA A 82 -7.02 7.04 26.34
CA ALA A 82 -5.92 7.52 25.49
C ALA A 82 -5.31 6.39 24.64
N ASP A 83 -5.08 5.22 25.24
CA ASP A 83 -4.55 4.05 24.54
C ASP A 83 -5.51 3.55 23.45
N LEU A 84 -6.81 3.45 23.75
CA LEU A 84 -7.83 3.05 22.79
C LEU A 84 -7.95 4.06 21.63
N ILE A 85 -7.85 5.36 21.91
CA ILE A 85 -7.83 6.42 20.89
C ILE A 85 -6.60 6.27 19.99
N ASN A 86 -5.42 6.03 20.57
CA ASN A 86 -4.19 5.83 19.81
C ASN A 86 -4.26 4.59 18.91
N GLN A 87 -4.84 3.50 19.39
CA GLN A 87 -5.09 2.31 18.59
C GLN A 87 -6.07 2.56 17.45
N ARG A 88 -7.17 3.29 17.69
CA ARG A 88 -8.12 3.71 16.64
C ARG A 88 -7.45 4.54 15.56
N ARG A 89 -6.65 5.54 15.93
CA ARG A 89 -5.88 6.35 14.96
C ARG A 89 -4.91 5.52 14.12
N LYS A 90 -4.31 4.48 14.70
CA LYS A 90 -3.44 3.55 13.97
C LYS A 90 -4.24 2.72 12.95
N ILE A 91 -5.43 2.27 13.32
CA ILE A 91 -6.36 1.56 12.43
C ILE A 91 -6.79 2.47 11.28
N GLU A 92 -7.23 3.69 11.57
CA GLU A 92 -7.64 4.68 10.55
C GLU A 92 -6.52 4.96 9.53
N LYS A 93 -5.27 5.08 9.99
CA LYS A 93 -4.11 5.24 9.10
C LYS A 93 -3.92 4.04 8.18
N LEU A 94 -4.02 2.82 8.72
CA LEU A 94 -3.89 1.59 7.94
C LEU A 94 -5.03 1.44 6.91
N GLU A 95 -6.25 1.79 7.29
CA GLU A 95 -7.41 1.82 6.40
C GLU A 95 -7.22 2.84 5.27
N ALA A 96 -6.76 4.05 5.58
CA ALA A 96 -6.47 5.07 4.58
C ALA A 96 -5.37 4.65 3.60
N ASP A 97 -4.32 3.97 4.06
CA ASP A 97 -3.26 3.47 3.20
C ASP A 97 -3.72 2.31 2.30
N ILE A 98 -4.59 1.44 2.82
CA ILE A 98 -5.27 0.39 2.05
C ILE A 98 -6.19 1.00 0.98
N GLU A 99 -6.96 2.03 1.35
CA GLU A 99 -7.87 2.74 0.45
C GLU A 99 -7.12 3.44 -0.67
N LYS A 100 -5.99 4.11 -0.37
CA LYS A 100 -5.12 4.70 -1.41
C LYS A 100 -4.63 3.66 -2.42
N TYR A 101 -4.28 2.45 -1.95
CA TYR A 101 -3.90 1.36 -2.86
C TYR A 101 -5.10 0.94 -3.73
N HIS A 102 -6.29 0.79 -3.15
CA HIS A 102 -7.51 0.48 -3.90
C HIS A 102 -7.89 1.57 -4.91
N GLN A 103 -7.73 2.84 -4.60
CA GLN A 103 -8.00 3.94 -5.54
C GLN A 103 -7.03 3.94 -6.72
N ARG A 104 -5.76 3.58 -6.46
CA ARG A 104 -4.70 3.58 -7.46
C ARG A 104 -4.71 2.34 -8.35
N TYR A 105 -5.00 1.17 -7.79
CA TYR A 105 -4.89 -0.12 -8.48
C TYR A 105 -6.21 -0.92 -8.56
N GLY A 106 -7.22 -0.55 -7.77
CA GLY A 106 -8.50 -1.27 -7.66
C GLY A 106 -9.62 -0.77 -8.58
N LYS A 107 -9.46 0.36 -9.29
CA LYS A 107 -10.47 0.90 -10.23
C LYS A 107 -10.77 0.01 -11.45
N ASN A 108 -10.07 -1.11 -11.62
CA ASN A 108 -10.34 -2.09 -12.70
C ASN A 108 -11.25 -3.26 -12.27
N ILE A 109 -11.81 -3.25 -11.06
CA ILE A 109 -12.79 -4.27 -10.62
C ILE A 109 -14.17 -3.62 -10.50
N SER A 110 -14.69 -3.10 -11.62
CA SER A 110 -16.13 -2.89 -11.73
C SER A 110 -16.76 -4.27 -11.90
N TYR A 111 -17.29 -4.84 -10.81
CA TYR A 111 -18.22 -5.96 -10.91
C TYR A 111 -19.42 -5.48 -11.74
N LYS A 112 -19.54 -5.99 -12.96
CA LYS A 112 -20.79 -5.99 -13.74
C LYS A 112 -21.54 -7.27 -13.41
#